data_AF-A0A9W8YR26-F1
#
_entry.id   AF-A0A9W8YR26-F1
#
_cell.length_a   1.000
_cell.length_b   1.000
_cell.length_c   1.000
_cell.angle_alpha   90.00
_cell.angle_beta   90.00
_cell.angle_gamma   90.00
#
_symmetry.space_group_name_H-M   'P 1'
#
loop_
_entity.id
_entity.type
_entity.pdbx_description
1 polymer ?
#
loop_
_entity_poly.entity_id
_entity_poly.type
_entity_poly.pdbx_seq_one_letter_code
_entity_poly.pdbx_strand_id
1 'polypeptide(L)'
;MASQQQYHKLAKAPLADGDSTDDETLTSSSPRTPIFNTNSGKSVKVTVPLWAFALSNSLSLVLLVALSYQAFAPRPAPANAIITNPSTVVGSYDFEGYVCAPQEADPAVARARGCFYDTFTMQWYPRERYEVNESLELMNRFYDMGWPRFLDREKTQPVVDLETAPNIYYILAKEHLWHCGYTLIQTHLWITMGFDPPESFEHTEHCVQTLLDVIEANPPSDFMEIKSNTRSSLEPEEYQIVCILY
;
A
#
# COMPACT_ATOMS: atom_id res chain seq x y z
N MET A 1 -22.46 -24.39 21.96
CA MET A 1 -21.31 -25.05 21.31
C MET A 1 -21.79 -25.62 19.98
N ALA A 2 -21.61 -24.86 18.89
CA ALA A 2 -22.08 -25.26 17.57
C ALA A 2 -21.02 -24.93 16.50
N SER A 3 -20.51 -26.01 15.89
CA SER A 3 -20.12 -26.15 14.48
C SER A 3 -18.97 -25.29 13.91
N GLN A 4 -17.75 -25.83 14.03
CA GLN A 4 -16.54 -25.42 13.29
C GLN A 4 -16.40 -26.15 11.92
N GLN A 5 -17.45 -26.83 11.42
CA GLN A 5 -17.31 -27.82 10.33
C GLN A 5 -17.76 -27.38 8.93
N GLN A 6 -18.06 -26.11 8.66
CA GLN A 6 -18.72 -25.73 7.40
C GLN A 6 -17.84 -25.06 6.33
N TYR A 7 -16.51 -24.98 6.48
CA TYR A 7 -15.64 -24.29 5.50
C TYR A 7 -14.75 -25.18 4.62
N HIS A 8 -14.86 -26.51 4.69
CA HIS A 8 -14.17 -27.42 3.78
C HIS A 8 -15.09 -27.91 2.66
N LYS A 9 -15.28 -27.10 1.61
CA LYS A 9 -15.76 -27.56 0.29
C LYS A 9 -15.61 -26.44 -0.75
N LEU A 10 -14.38 -26.13 -1.14
CA LEU A 10 -14.13 -25.55 -2.46
C LEU A 10 -13.10 -26.42 -3.18
N ALA A 11 -13.49 -26.79 -4.38
CA ALA A 11 -12.98 -27.89 -5.16
C ALA A 11 -11.56 -27.62 -5.69
N LYS A 12 -10.76 -28.68 -5.71
CA LYS A 12 -9.59 -28.79 -6.59
C LYS A 12 -10.06 -28.64 -8.04
N ALA A 13 -9.67 -27.57 -8.71
CA ALA A 13 -9.62 -27.54 -10.17
C ALA A 13 -8.28 -28.17 -10.62
N PRO A 14 -8.28 -29.08 -11.61
CA PRO A 14 -7.05 -29.60 -12.19
C PRO A 14 -6.45 -28.57 -13.16
N LEU A 15 -5.18 -28.23 -12.96
CA LEU A 15 -4.35 -27.59 -13.97
C LEU A 15 -4.12 -28.61 -15.09
N ALA A 16 -4.66 -28.31 -16.27
CA ALA A 16 -4.37 -29.05 -17.49
C ALA A 16 -3.32 -28.27 -18.29
N ASP A 17 -2.17 -28.90 -18.47
CA ASP A 17 -1.19 -28.57 -19.51
C ASP A 17 -1.82 -28.75 -20.90
N GLY A 18 -1.50 -27.85 -21.83
CA GLY A 18 -2.05 -27.84 -23.18
C GLY A 18 -1.19 -27.03 -24.13
N ASP A 19 -0.03 -27.60 -24.45
CA ASP A 19 0.77 -27.33 -25.65
C ASP A 19 -0.02 -27.71 -26.91
N SER A 20 -0.14 -26.80 -27.89
CA SER A 20 -0.08 -27.16 -29.31
C SER A 20 -0.09 -25.92 -30.23
N THR A 21 0.90 -25.92 -31.09
CA THR A 21 1.17 -25.13 -32.28
C THR A 21 0.14 -25.26 -33.42
N ASP A 22 0.05 -24.17 -34.18
CA ASP A 22 -0.08 -24.00 -35.65
C ASP A 22 -1.39 -24.28 -36.44
N ASP A 23 -1.57 -23.34 -37.36
CA ASP A 23 -2.12 -23.36 -38.72
C ASP A 23 -3.60 -23.04 -39.04
N GLU A 24 -3.70 -22.01 -39.91
CA GLU A 24 -4.59 -21.72 -41.05
C GLU A 24 -6.09 -22.11 -40.95
N THR A 25 -7.07 -21.35 -41.44
CA THR A 25 -7.15 -20.76 -42.78
C THR A 25 -8.33 -19.75 -42.84
N LEU A 26 -8.07 -18.63 -43.52
CA LEU A 26 -8.95 -17.73 -44.30
C LEU A 26 -10.49 -17.87 -44.20
N THR A 27 -11.17 -16.75 -43.89
CA THR A 27 -12.28 -16.25 -44.73
C THR A 27 -12.41 -14.71 -44.70
N SER A 28 -12.00 -14.11 -45.83
CA SER A 28 -12.69 -13.05 -46.58
C SER A 28 -13.70 -12.16 -45.84
N SER A 29 -13.31 -10.91 -45.55
CA SER A 29 -14.22 -9.77 -45.69
C SER A 29 -13.47 -8.50 -46.13
N SER A 30 -14.08 -7.80 -47.07
CA SER A 30 -13.53 -6.77 -47.95
C SER A 30 -13.32 -5.42 -47.24
N PRO A 31 -12.17 -4.71 -47.42
CA PRO A 31 -12.01 -3.35 -46.92
C PRO A 31 -12.42 -2.31 -47.97
N ARG A 32 -13.36 -1.42 -47.61
CA ARG A 32 -13.61 -0.17 -48.34
C ARG A 32 -12.48 0.82 -48.09
N THR A 33 -11.68 1.08 -49.11
CA THR A 33 -10.69 2.16 -49.15
C THR A 33 -11.34 3.54 -49.29
N PRO A 34 -10.95 4.55 -48.49
CA PRO A 34 -11.20 5.95 -48.82
C PRO A 34 -10.13 6.46 -49.79
N ILE A 35 -10.59 7.08 -50.89
CA ILE A 35 -9.77 7.74 -51.89
C ILE A 35 -9.26 9.06 -51.29
N PHE A 36 -7.96 9.14 -50.96
CA PHE A 36 -7.29 10.40 -50.65
C PHE A 36 -6.53 10.90 -51.86
N ASN A 37 -6.94 12.07 -52.33
CA ASN A 37 -6.39 12.76 -53.50
C ASN A 37 -5.08 13.44 -53.10
N THR A 38 -3.93 12.87 -53.47
CA THR A 38 -2.62 13.47 -53.21
C THR A 38 -2.24 14.41 -54.35
N ASN A 39 -2.43 15.72 -54.14
CA ASN A 39 -1.83 16.75 -54.97
C ASN A 39 -0.30 16.65 -54.89
N SER A 40 0.35 16.51 -56.05
CA SER A 40 1.81 16.48 -56.21
C SER A 40 2.44 17.81 -55.78
N GLY A 41 2.91 17.88 -54.54
CA GLY A 41 3.74 18.98 -54.05
C GLY A 41 5.17 18.81 -54.54
N LYS A 42 5.69 19.80 -55.28
CA LYS A 42 7.09 19.89 -55.69
C LYS A 42 7.99 19.82 -54.44
N SER A 43 8.85 18.80 -54.37
CA SER A 43 9.86 18.67 -53.32
C SER A 43 10.94 19.75 -53.50
N VAL A 44 10.84 20.82 -52.71
CA VAL A 44 11.91 21.81 -52.58
C VAL A 44 12.99 21.20 -51.68
N LYS A 45 14.16 20.91 -52.26
CA LYS A 45 15.33 20.49 -51.51
C LYS A 45 15.89 21.71 -50.77
N VAL A 46 15.54 21.85 -49.49
CA VAL A 46 16.11 22.88 -48.61
C VAL A 46 17.44 22.35 -48.10
N THR A 47 18.55 22.84 -48.66
CA THR A 47 19.88 22.60 -48.11
C THR A 47 20.13 23.56 -46.96
N VAL A 48 20.01 23.05 -45.73
CA VAL A 48 20.38 23.81 -44.54
C VAL A 48 21.90 23.81 -44.44
N PRO A 49 22.55 24.98 -44.40
CA PRO A 49 24.00 25.04 -44.35
C PRO A 49 24.50 24.56 -42.98
N LEU A 50 25.64 23.86 -42.97
CA LEU A 50 26.20 23.21 -41.77
C LEU A 50 26.38 24.18 -40.57
N TRP A 51 26.62 25.48 -40.84
CA TRP A 51 26.77 26.48 -39.80
C TRP A 51 25.48 26.72 -38.99
N ALA A 52 24.30 26.49 -39.58
CA ALA A 52 23.02 26.63 -38.86
C ALA A 52 22.86 25.57 -37.76
N PHE A 53 23.37 24.36 -38.00
CA PHE A 53 23.44 23.32 -36.97
C PHE A 53 24.44 23.68 -35.86
N ALA A 54 25.60 24.25 -36.21
CA ALA A 54 26.59 24.66 -35.20
C ALA A 54 26.07 25.78 -34.29
N LEU A 55 25.35 26.77 -34.84
CA LEU A 55 24.73 27.84 -34.06
C LEU A 55 23.59 27.34 -33.16
N SER A 56 22.76 26.42 -33.67
CA SER A 56 21.68 25.82 -32.89
C SER A 56 22.20 25.09 -31.65
N ASN A 57 23.22 24.23 -31.83
CA ASN A 57 23.82 23.48 -30.72
C ASN A 57 24.51 24.40 -29.70
N SER A 58 25.16 25.47 -30.16
CA SER A 58 25.81 26.44 -29.28
C SER A 58 24.79 27.20 -28.42
N LEU A 59 23.65 27.59 -29.00
CA LEU A 59 22.59 28.29 -28.27
C LEU A 59 21.92 27.37 -27.23
N SER A 60 21.68 26.10 -27.58
CA SER A 60 21.16 25.11 -26.64
C SER A 60 22.09 24.87 -25.45
N LEU A 61 23.41 24.81 -25.67
CA LEU A 61 24.39 24.64 -24.60
C LEU A 61 24.41 25.84 -23.64
N VAL A 62 24.37 27.07 -24.16
CA VAL A 62 24.31 28.29 -23.33
C VAL A 62 23.03 28.33 -22.49
N LEU A 63 21.89 27.93 -23.05
CA LEU A 63 20.62 27.83 -22.33
C LEU A 63 20.67 26.79 -21.20
N LEU A 64 21.23 25.61 -21.46
CA LEU A 64 21.38 24.57 -20.44
C LEU A 64 22.31 25.01 -19.30
N VAL A 65 23.42 25.67 -19.63
CA VAL A 65 24.33 26.21 -18.61
C VAL A 65 23.63 27.31 -17.79
N ALA A 66 22.91 28.24 -18.41
CA ALA A 66 22.19 29.30 -17.71
C ALA A 66 21.07 28.76 -16.79
N LEU A 67 20.33 27.75 -17.25
CA LEU A 67 19.28 27.09 -16.44
C LEU A 67 19.88 26.30 -15.28
N SER A 68 20.98 25.57 -15.51
CA SER A 68 21.68 24.88 -14.42
C SER A 68 22.20 25.87 -13.37
N TYR A 69 22.70 27.02 -13.78
CA TYR A 69 23.15 28.06 -12.87
C TYR A 69 22.00 28.62 -12.00
N GLN A 70 20.78 28.73 -12.54
CA GLN A 70 19.61 29.14 -11.76
C GLN A 70 19.11 28.08 -10.78
N ALA A 71 19.32 26.78 -11.08
CA ALA A 71 18.93 25.69 -10.19
C ALA A 71 19.88 25.56 -8.98
N PHE A 72 21.16 25.91 -9.15
CA PHE A 72 22.19 25.73 -8.12
C PHE A 72 22.68 27.03 -7.45
N ALA A 73 22.32 28.20 -7.98
CA ALA A 73 22.59 29.46 -7.29
C ALA A 73 21.71 29.57 -6.04
N PRO A 74 22.27 29.83 -4.85
CA PRO A 74 21.49 30.06 -3.65
C PRO A 74 20.60 31.28 -3.86
N ARG A 75 19.27 31.08 -3.83
CA ARG A 75 18.31 32.18 -3.89
C ARG A 75 18.56 33.10 -2.69
N PRO A 76 18.83 34.41 -2.90
CA PRO A 76 18.84 35.35 -1.79
C PRO A 76 17.45 35.35 -1.17
N ALA A 77 17.37 34.94 0.11
CA ALA A 77 16.13 34.99 0.85
C ALA A 77 15.60 36.44 0.86
N PRO A 78 14.31 36.67 0.60
CA PRO A 78 13.75 38.01 0.75
C PRO A 78 13.87 38.42 2.21
N ALA A 79 14.69 39.43 2.47
CA ALA A 79 14.70 40.14 3.74
C ALA A 79 13.32 40.79 3.92
N ASN A 80 12.63 40.44 4.99
CA ASN A 80 11.34 40.97 5.45
C ASN A 80 10.10 40.19 4.97
N ALA A 81 9.87 39.04 5.60
CA ALA A 81 8.53 38.56 5.90
C ALA A 81 8.50 38.03 7.34
N ILE A 82 8.55 38.95 8.32
CA ILE A 82 8.06 38.65 9.67
C ILE A 82 6.53 38.68 9.56
N ILE A 83 5.96 37.56 9.13
CA ILE A 83 4.59 37.22 9.45
C ILE A 83 4.70 36.27 10.63
N THR A 84 4.43 36.79 11.82
CA THR A 84 4.11 35.95 12.98
C THR A 84 2.76 35.29 12.70
N ASN A 85 2.76 34.27 11.85
CA ASN A 85 1.73 33.26 11.97
C ASN A 85 2.02 32.58 13.30
N PRO A 86 1.05 32.48 14.23
CA PRO A 86 1.17 31.44 15.23
C PRO A 86 1.33 30.17 14.41
N SER A 87 2.50 29.53 14.53
CA SER A 87 2.62 28.14 14.16
C SER A 87 1.48 27.45 14.88
N THR A 88 0.38 27.20 14.17
CA THR A 88 -0.22 25.89 14.21
C THR A 88 0.97 24.96 14.03
N VAL A 89 1.50 24.52 15.17
CA VAL A 89 2.28 23.31 15.24
C VAL A 89 1.31 22.31 14.65
N VAL A 90 1.40 22.09 13.34
CA VAL A 90 1.09 20.80 12.77
C VAL A 90 1.94 19.91 13.63
N GLY A 91 1.32 19.24 14.60
CA GLY A 91 2.01 18.24 15.40
C GLY A 91 2.72 17.39 14.37
N SER A 92 4.04 17.50 14.33
CA SER A 92 4.83 16.55 13.56
C SER A 92 4.45 15.23 14.19
N TYR A 93 3.62 14.45 13.50
CA TYR A 93 3.37 13.08 13.92
C TYR A 93 4.76 12.46 13.96
N ASP A 94 5.23 12.20 15.18
CA ASP A 94 6.55 11.69 15.41
C ASP A 94 6.46 10.18 15.22
N PHE A 95 6.61 9.78 13.96
CA PHE A 95 6.69 8.38 13.59
C PHE A 95 8.03 7.76 14.04
N GLU A 96 8.95 8.51 14.67
CA GLU A 96 10.17 7.98 15.28
C GLU A 96 9.84 7.33 16.64
N GLY A 97 9.18 6.17 16.64
CA GLY A 97 8.96 5.44 17.91
C GLY A 97 7.87 4.39 17.97
N TYR A 98 7.11 4.17 16.89
CA TYR A 98 6.08 3.12 16.94
C TYR A 98 6.71 1.72 17.01
N VAL A 99 7.91 1.50 16.48
CA VAL A 99 8.71 0.27 16.70
C VAL A 99 9.65 0.44 17.91
N CYS A 100 9.57 -0.48 18.87
CA CYS A 100 10.32 -0.40 20.13
C CYS A 100 11.71 -1.05 20.07
N ALA A 101 11.88 -2.08 19.23
CA ALA A 101 13.17 -2.73 19.01
C ALA A 101 13.25 -3.29 17.58
N PRO A 102 14.46 -3.45 17.02
CA PRO A 102 14.63 -4.18 15.76
C PRO A 102 14.01 -5.58 15.86
N GLN A 103 13.51 -6.10 14.75
CA GLN A 103 12.82 -7.39 14.71
C GLN A 103 13.72 -8.55 15.22
N GLU A 104 15.02 -8.54 14.90
CA GLU A 104 16.02 -9.51 15.40
C GLU A 104 16.59 -9.18 16.79
N ALA A 105 16.00 -8.23 17.53
CA ALA A 105 16.47 -7.95 18.87
C ALA A 105 16.36 -9.18 19.76
N ASP A 106 17.38 -9.41 20.59
CA ASP A 106 17.31 -10.44 21.62
C ASP A 106 16.05 -10.21 22.49
N PRO A 107 15.16 -11.22 22.63
CA PRO A 107 13.88 -11.01 23.32
C PRO A 107 14.01 -10.57 24.78
N ALA A 108 15.08 -10.99 25.48
CA ALA A 108 15.31 -10.54 26.85
C ALA A 108 15.71 -9.06 26.87
N VAL A 109 16.55 -8.61 25.91
CA VAL A 109 16.92 -7.20 25.75
C VAL A 109 15.70 -6.34 25.36
N ALA A 110 14.88 -6.79 24.40
CA ALA A 110 13.68 -6.05 23.99
C ALA A 110 12.68 -5.90 25.14
N ARG A 111 12.41 -6.98 25.89
CA ARG A 111 11.57 -6.90 27.10
C ARG A 111 12.15 -5.99 28.18
N ALA A 112 13.46 -6.05 28.42
CA ALA A 112 14.12 -5.18 29.39
C ALA A 112 14.02 -3.69 29.02
N ARG A 113 13.85 -3.37 27.73
CA ARG A 113 13.58 -2.01 27.23
C ARG A 113 12.11 -1.60 27.30
N GLY A 114 11.23 -2.46 27.82
CA GLY A 114 9.81 -2.19 27.88
C GLY A 114 9.08 -2.44 26.56
N CYS A 115 9.59 -3.33 25.70
CA CYS A 115 8.85 -3.76 24.51
C CYS A 115 7.90 -4.93 24.81
N PHE A 116 6.91 -5.09 23.93
CA PHE A 116 6.01 -6.22 23.81
C PHE A 116 6.10 -6.76 22.38
N TYR A 117 6.16 -8.09 22.22
CA TYR A 117 6.17 -8.72 20.91
C TYR A 117 4.74 -9.03 20.48
N ASP A 118 4.28 -8.37 19.42
CA ASP A 118 3.02 -8.74 18.78
C ASP A 118 3.26 -9.99 17.95
N THR A 119 2.72 -11.13 18.37
CA THR A 119 2.90 -12.41 17.69
C THR A 119 2.18 -12.52 16.35
N PHE A 120 1.34 -11.55 15.99
CA PHE A 120 0.56 -11.53 14.76
C PHE A 120 1.07 -10.51 13.73
N THR A 121 1.53 -9.32 14.14
CA THR A 121 2.36 -8.49 13.24
C THR A 121 3.82 -8.94 13.18
N MET A 122 4.27 -9.69 14.19
CA MET A 122 5.63 -10.21 14.33
C MET A 122 6.66 -9.08 14.46
N GLN A 123 6.28 -8.05 15.22
CA GLN A 123 7.08 -6.85 15.51
C GLN A 123 7.16 -6.53 17.00
N TRP A 124 8.19 -5.79 17.39
CA TRP A 124 8.35 -5.26 18.74
C TRP A 124 7.75 -3.86 18.85
N TYR A 125 6.76 -3.71 19.72
CA TYR A 125 6.10 -2.43 19.99
C TYR A 125 6.29 -1.99 21.44
N PRO A 126 6.10 -0.69 21.76
CA PRO A 126 6.12 -0.23 23.14
C PRO A 126 5.07 -0.96 23.97
N ARG A 127 5.46 -1.48 25.15
CA ARG A 127 4.57 -2.30 25.98
C ARG A 127 3.27 -1.61 26.37
N GLU A 128 3.31 -0.30 26.60
CA GLU A 128 2.14 0.54 26.91
C GLU A 128 0.99 0.35 25.92
N ARG A 129 1.28 0.03 24.65
CA ARG A 129 0.26 -0.20 23.61
C ARG A 129 -0.58 -1.47 23.85
N TYR A 130 -0.04 -2.43 24.61
CA TYR A 130 -0.68 -3.72 24.96
C TYR A 130 -1.04 -3.83 26.45
N GLU A 131 -0.77 -2.80 27.25
CA GLU A 131 -1.31 -2.70 28.61
C GLU A 131 -2.82 -2.42 28.60
N VAL A 132 -3.32 -1.87 27.50
CA VAL A 132 -4.75 -1.68 27.21
C VAL A 132 -5.35 -3.00 26.72
N ASN A 133 -6.44 -3.43 27.36
CA ASN A 133 -7.03 -4.76 27.15
C ASN A 133 -7.48 -4.98 25.70
N GLU A 134 -8.02 -3.94 25.06
CA GLU A 134 -8.53 -3.98 23.69
C GLU A 134 -7.45 -4.37 22.67
N SER A 135 -6.22 -3.84 22.78
CA SER A 135 -5.10 -4.20 21.90
C SER A 135 -4.69 -5.66 22.10
N LEU A 136 -4.59 -6.10 23.36
CA LEU A 136 -4.20 -7.46 23.69
C LEU A 136 -5.27 -8.48 23.25
N GLU A 137 -6.54 -8.19 23.47
CA GLU A 137 -7.68 -9.00 23.01
C GLU A 137 -7.75 -9.07 21.48
N LEU A 138 -7.49 -7.96 20.79
CA LEU A 138 -7.44 -7.94 19.33
C LEU A 138 -6.33 -8.86 18.83
N MET A 139 -5.12 -8.73 19.36
CA MET A 139 -3.98 -9.58 18.99
C MET A 139 -4.29 -11.06 19.23
N ASN A 140 -4.74 -11.41 20.43
CA ASN A 140 -5.06 -12.80 20.80
C ASN A 140 -6.15 -13.38 19.90
N ARG A 141 -7.20 -12.60 19.57
CA ARG A 141 -8.28 -13.05 18.67
C ARG A 141 -7.75 -13.54 17.32
N PHE A 142 -6.77 -12.86 16.76
CA PHE A 142 -6.17 -13.25 15.48
C PHE A 142 -5.13 -14.34 15.66
N TYR A 143 -4.28 -14.26 16.68
CA TYR A 143 -3.25 -15.27 16.97
C TYR A 143 -3.85 -16.65 17.24
N ASP A 144 -4.92 -16.73 18.03
CA ASP A 144 -5.58 -17.96 18.47
C ASP A 144 -6.26 -18.73 17.32
N MET A 145 -6.35 -18.15 16.11
CA MET A 145 -6.82 -18.87 14.92
C MET A 145 -5.86 -19.96 14.46
N GLY A 146 -4.61 -19.94 14.94
CA GLY A 146 -3.60 -20.98 14.71
C GLY A 146 -2.97 -20.89 13.31
N TRP A 147 -1.74 -20.38 13.26
CA TRP A 147 -1.03 -20.11 12.01
C TRP A 147 0.27 -20.90 11.91
N PRO A 148 0.40 -21.84 10.96
CA PRO A 148 1.65 -22.56 10.76
C PRO A 148 2.65 -21.70 9.97
N ARG A 149 3.85 -21.55 10.52
CA ARG A 149 4.94 -20.73 9.98
C ARG A 149 6.19 -21.59 9.85
N PHE A 150 7.01 -21.32 8.84
CA PHE A 150 8.13 -22.20 8.47
C PHE A 150 9.40 -21.42 8.16
N LEU A 151 10.56 -21.98 8.46
CA LEU A 151 11.86 -21.41 8.08
C LEU A 151 12.21 -21.66 6.60
N ASP A 152 11.51 -22.59 5.95
CA ASP A 152 11.69 -22.98 4.55
C ASP A 152 10.37 -22.98 3.77
N ARG A 153 10.46 -22.83 2.44
CA ARG A 153 9.30 -22.80 1.55
C ARG A 153 8.63 -24.16 1.41
N GLU A 154 9.39 -25.24 1.62
CA GLU A 154 8.96 -26.63 1.55
C GLU A 154 8.15 -27.06 2.79
N LYS A 155 8.04 -26.19 3.80
CA LYS A 155 7.27 -26.39 5.04
C LYS A 155 7.79 -27.54 5.91
N THR A 156 9.09 -27.74 5.92
CA THR A 156 9.75 -28.84 6.63
C THR A 156 10.24 -28.47 8.02
N GLN A 157 10.52 -27.18 8.26
CA GLN A 157 11.07 -26.65 9.50
C GLN A 157 10.08 -25.64 10.10
N PRO A 158 9.20 -26.07 11.01
CA PRO A 158 8.25 -25.15 11.65
C PRO A 158 8.97 -24.16 12.57
N VAL A 159 8.48 -22.93 12.63
CA VAL A 159 8.91 -21.95 13.62
C VAL A 159 8.28 -22.30 14.97
N VAL A 160 9.12 -22.63 15.95
CA VAL A 160 8.68 -23.05 17.30
C VAL A 160 8.53 -21.86 18.24
N ASP A 161 9.41 -20.87 18.09
CA ASP A 161 9.41 -19.63 18.86
C ASP A 161 9.50 -18.45 17.89
N LEU A 162 8.52 -17.56 17.97
CA LEU A 162 8.36 -16.43 17.06
C LEU A 162 9.19 -15.24 17.47
N GLU A 163 9.48 -15.10 18.76
CA GLU A 163 10.28 -13.98 19.26
C GLU A 163 11.75 -14.14 18.87
N THR A 164 12.22 -15.39 18.70
CA THR A 164 13.58 -15.73 18.27
C THR A 164 13.68 -16.13 16.81
N ALA A 165 12.57 -16.05 16.06
CA ALA A 165 12.56 -16.36 14.65
C ALA A 165 13.42 -15.36 13.85
N PRO A 166 14.08 -15.79 12.77
CA PRO A 166 14.78 -14.88 11.87
C PRO A 166 13.79 -13.92 11.19
N ASN A 167 14.28 -12.80 10.64
CA ASN A 167 13.45 -11.83 9.92
C ASN A 167 12.68 -12.40 8.71
N ILE A 168 13.14 -13.52 8.16
CA ILE A 168 12.53 -14.15 7.00
C ILE A 168 12.04 -15.55 7.41
N TYR A 169 10.72 -15.71 7.39
CA TYR A 169 10.03 -16.99 7.47
C TYR A 169 8.84 -16.98 6.51
N TYR A 170 8.35 -18.18 6.22
CA TYR A 170 7.30 -18.44 5.26
C TYR A 170 5.97 -18.62 5.99
N ILE A 171 5.03 -17.75 5.66
CA ILE A 171 3.64 -17.79 6.13
C ILE A 171 2.71 -18.29 5.04
N LEU A 172 1.51 -18.69 5.42
CA LEU A 172 0.46 -18.98 4.44
C LEU A 172 -0.05 -17.68 3.81
N ALA A 173 -0.41 -17.71 2.53
CA ALA A 173 -1.10 -16.58 1.89
C ALA A 173 -2.38 -16.19 2.65
N LYS A 174 -3.10 -17.19 3.19
CA LYS A 174 -4.24 -16.96 4.08
C LYS A 174 -3.84 -16.11 5.28
N GLU A 175 -2.77 -16.46 5.99
CA GLU A 175 -2.31 -15.71 7.15
C GLU A 175 -1.95 -14.27 6.77
N HIS A 176 -1.27 -14.06 5.64
CA HIS A 176 -0.95 -12.72 5.14
C HIS A 176 -2.20 -11.85 4.95
N LEU A 177 -3.29 -12.37 4.37
CA LEU A 177 -4.55 -11.63 4.22
C LEU A 177 -5.20 -11.29 5.57
N TRP A 178 -5.14 -12.22 6.53
CA TRP A 178 -5.64 -11.97 7.88
C TRP A 178 -4.78 -10.93 8.62
N HIS A 179 -3.47 -10.94 8.41
CA HIS A 179 -2.55 -9.90 8.88
C HIS A 179 -2.95 -8.53 8.30
N CYS A 180 -3.19 -8.42 6.99
CA CYS A 180 -3.65 -7.17 6.38
C CYS A 180 -4.93 -6.63 7.06
N GLY A 181 -5.91 -7.49 7.30
CA GLY A 181 -7.14 -7.11 8.01
C GLY A 181 -6.90 -6.68 9.45
N TYR A 182 -6.05 -7.41 10.18
CA TYR A 182 -5.67 -7.08 11.55
C TYR A 182 -5.00 -5.72 11.67
N THR A 183 -3.96 -5.48 10.85
CA THR A 183 -3.17 -4.24 10.87
C THR A 183 -4.04 -3.01 10.65
N LEU A 184 -5.06 -3.09 9.79
CA LEU A 184 -6.03 -2.01 9.59
C LEU A 184 -6.87 -1.73 10.84
N ILE A 185 -7.37 -2.77 11.51
CA ILE A 185 -8.15 -2.64 12.75
C ILE A 185 -7.26 -2.07 13.87
N GLN A 186 -6.04 -2.61 14.01
CA GLN A 186 -5.08 -2.18 15.01
C GLN A 186 -4.68 -0.72 14.81
N THR A 187 -4.43 -0.31 13.57
CA THR A 187 -4.11 1.08 13.22
C THR A 187 -5.23 2.03 13.68
N HIS A 188 -6.48 1.71 13.38
CA HIS A 188 -7.60 2.53 13.83
C HIS A 188 -7.72 2.56 15.36
N LEU A 189 -7.57 1.39 16.01
CA LEU A 189 -7.61 1.28 17.48
C LEU A 189 -6.54 2.13 18.16
N TRP A 190 -5.32 2.11 17.66
CA TRP A 190 -4.21 2.87 18.23
C TRP A 190 -4.41 4.37 18.07
N ILE A 191 -4.86 4.81 16.90
CA ILE A 191 -5.17 6.22 16.66
C ILE A 191 -6.26 6.72 17.62
N THR A 192 -7.31 5.93 17.90
CA THR A 192 -8.37 6.34 18.84
C THR A 192 -7.90 6.39 20.29
N MET A 193 -6.84 5.66 20.63
CA MET A 193 -6.16 5.74 21.93
C MET A 193 -5.15 6.89 22.02
N GLY A 194 -4.94 7.66 20.96
CA GLY A 194 -3.93 8.72 20.90
C GLY A 194 -2.51 8.20 20.70
N PHE A 195 -2.37 6.98 20.18
CA PHE A 195 -1.11 6.36 19.83
C PHE A 195 -0.80 6.55 18.35
N ASP A 196 0.49 6.55 18.01
CA ASP A 196 0.94 6.49 16.61
C ASP A 196 0.47 5.18 15.96
N PRO A 197 0.22 5.16 14.64
CA PRO A 197 -0.13 3.94 13.93
C PRO A 197 1.03 2.91 14.00
N PRO A 198 0.71 1.59 14.01
CA PRO A 198 1.71 0.52 14.14
C PRO A 198 2.58 0.34 12.89
N GLU A 199 2.13 0.83 11.73
CA GLU A 199 2.79 0.62 10.43
C GLU A 199 2.82 1.91 9.61
N SER A 200 3.68 1.92 8.58
CA SER A 200 3.76 3.04 7.65
C SER A 200 2.50 3.15 6.77
N PHE A 201 2.30 4.34 6.18
CA PHE A 201 1.23 4.55 5.21
C PHE A 201 1.36 3.64 3.98
N GLU A 202 2.58 3.43 3.48
CA GLU A 202 2.84 2.52 2.35
C GLU A 202 2.43 1.07 2.67
N HIS A 203 2.69 0.62 3.90
CA HIS A 203 2.23 -0.71 4.34
C HIS A 203 0.70 -0.78 4.42
N THR A 204 0.06 0.31 4.86
CA THR A 204 -1.41 0.42 4.85
C THR A 204 -1.98 0.32 3.43
N GLU A 205 -1.38 1.01 2.45
CA GLU A 205 -1.77 0.92 1.04
C GLU A 205 -1.61 -0.50 0.50
N HIS A 206 -0.47 -1.15 0.77
CA HIS A 206 -0.24 -2.56 0.41
C HIS A 206 -1.33 -3.48 0.98
N CYS A 207 -1.65 -3.35 2.26
CA CYS A 207 -2.67 -4.16 2.92
C CYS A 207 -4.05 -3.97 2.30
N VAL A 208 -4.47 -2.72 2.09
CA VAL A 208 -5.77 -2.40 1.48
C VAL A 208 -5.83 -2.93 0.05
N GLN A 209 -4.82 -2.65 -0.77
CA GLN A 209 -4.81 -3.06 -2.18
C GLN A 209 -4.80 -4.59 -2.29
N THR A 210 -4.02 -5.29 -1.47
CA THR A 210 -4.00 -6.76 -1.44
C THR A 210 -5.38 -7.34 -1.12
N LEU A 211 -6.11 -6.75 -0.17
CA LEU A 211 -7.47 -7.20 0.17
C LEU A 211 -8.45 -6.96 -0.98
N LEU A 212 -8.37 -5.79 -1.63
CA LEU A 212 -9.19 -5.47 -2.79
C LEU A 212 -8.90 -6.39 -3.98
N ASP A 213 -7.63 -6.68 -4.26
CA ASP A 213 -7.22 -7.58 -5.34
C ASP A 213 -7.78 -8.99 -5.14
N VAL A 214 -7.81 -9.49 -3.89
CA VAL A 214 -8.42 -10.78 -3.57
C VAL A 214 -9.92 -10.78 -3.81
N ILE A 215 -10.61 -9.69 -3.47
CA ILE A 215 -12.04 -9.52 -3.70
C ILE A 215 -12.34 -9.48 -5.20
N GLU A 216 -11.58 -8.72 -5.99
CA GLU A 216 -11.73 -8.64 -7.45
C GLU A 216 -11.44 -10.00 -8.13
N ALA A 217 -10.45 -10.74 -7.63
CA ALA A 217 -10.11 -12.07 -8.14
C ALA A 217 -11.13 -13.15 -7.73
N ASN A 218 -11.83 -12.97 -6.60
CA ASN A 218 -12.79 -13.92 -6.04
C ASN A 218 -14.05 -13.20 -5.56
N PRO A 219 -14.82 -12.57 -6.47
CA PRO A 219 -15.94 -11.73 -6.08
C PRO A 219 -17.02 -12.56 -5.38
N PRO A 220 -17.63 -12.06 -4.29
CA PRO A 220 -18.79 -12.70 -3.71
C PRO A 220 -19.95 -12.74 -4.70
N SER A 221 -20.92 -13.64 -4.50
CA SER A 221 -22.02 -13.84 -5.45
C SER A 221 -22.90 -12.60 -5.66
N ASP A 222 -22.93 -11.71 -4.67
CA ASP A 222 -23.68 -10.44 -4.64
C ASP A 222 -22.80 -9.22 -4.89
N PHE A 223 -21.59 -9.38 -5.45
CA PHE A 223 -20.61 -8.29 -5.59
C PHE A 223 -21.16 -7.08 -6.38
N MET A 224 -21.99 -7.34 -7.39
CA MET A 224 -22.61 -6.29 -8.22
C MET A 224 -24.03 -5.92 -7.77
N GLU A 225 -24.50 -6.42 -6.62
CA GLU A 225 -25.81 -6.07 -6.09
C GLU A 225 -25.82 -4.62 -5.59
N ILE A 226 -26.88 -3.88 -5.93
CA ILE A 226 -27.06 -2.50 -5.46
C ILE A 226 -27.40 -2.54 -3.97
N LYS A 227 -26.50 -2.01 -3.13
CA LYS A 227 -26.71 -1.87 -1.69
C LYS A 227 -27.03 -0.42 -1.32
N SER A 228 -27.92 -0.21 -0.36
CA SER A 228 -28.12 1.11 0.24
C SER A 228 -26.99 1.42 1.21
N ASN A 229 -26.45 2.64 1.16
CA ASN A 229 -25.49 3.12 2.13
C ASN A 229 -26.21 4.08 3.09
N THR A 230 -26.26 3.73 4.38
CA THR A 230 -26.75 4.64 5.41
C THR A 230 -25.60 5.52 5.88
N ARG A 231 -25.82 6.84 5.91
CA ARG A 231 -24.83 7.75 6.51
C ARG A 231 -24.83 7.51 8.01
N SER A 232 -23.80 6.87 8.53
CA SER A 232 -23.51 6.89 9.96
C SER A 232 -23.14 8.33 10.33
N SER A 233 -24.01 9.03 11.04
CA SER A 233 -23.69 10.36 11.57
C SER A 233 -22.61 10.20 12.62
N LEU A 234 -21.45 10.83 12.39
CA LEU A 234 -20.41 11.04 13.40
C LEU A 234 -20.67 12.34 14.17
N GLU A 235 -21.83 12.98 13.96
CA GLU A 235 -22.18 14.19 14.67
C GLU A 235 -22.30 13.89 16.16
N PRO A 236 -21.57 14.62 17.01
CA PRO A 236 -21.73 14.51 18.45
C PRO A 236 -23.19 14.72 18.86
N GLU A 237 -23.63 14.06 19.94
CA GLU A 237 -25.04 14.10 20.39
C GLU A 237 -25.57 15.53 20.55
N GLU A 238 -24.71 16.48 20.91
CA GLU A 238 -25.03 17.90 21.04
C GLU A 238 -25.50 18.59 19.74
N TYR A 239 -25.17 18.05 18.57
CA TYR A 239 -25.63 18.58 17.27
C TYR A 239 -27.00 18.05 16.84
N GLN A 240 -27.53 17.01 17.51
CA GLN A 240 -28.86 16.46 17.19
C GLN A 240 -30.02 17.42 17.56
N ILE A 241 -29.75 18.45 18.35
CA ILE A 241 -30.75 19.44 18.80
C ILE A 241 -31.09 20.47 17.71
N VAL A 242 -30.33 20.55 16.62
CA VAL A 242 -30.50 21.60 15.59
C VAL A 242 -31.70 21.34 14.66
N CYS A 243 -32.35 20.17 14.73
CA CYS A 243 -33.39 19.76 13.77
C CYS A 243 -34.84 19.64 14.31
N ILE A 244 -35.20 20.28 15.42
CA ILE A 244 -36.60 20.31 15.91
C ILE A 244 -37.17 21.73 15.86
N LEU A 245 -37.15 22.40 14.71
CA LEU A 245 -37.95 23.61 14.48
C LEU A 245 -38.26 23.79 13.00
N TYR A 246 -39.05 22.90 12.39
CA TYR A 246 -39.91 23.23 11.24
C TYR A 246 -41.10 22.28 11.14
#